data_AF-A0A2T0XLC7-F1
#
_entry.id   AF-A0A2T0XLC7-F1
#
_cell.length_a   1.000
_cell.length_b   1.000
_cell.length_c   1.000
_cell.angle_alpha   90.00
_cell.angle_beta   90.00
_cell.angle_gamma   90.00
#
_symmetry.space_group_name_H-M   'P 1'
#
loop_
_entity.id
_entity.type
_entity.pdbx_description
1 polymer ?
#
loop_
_entity_poly.entity_id
_entity_poly.type
_entity_poly.pdbx_seq_one_letter_code
_entity_poly.pdbx_strand_id
1 'polypeptide(L)'
;MTTVSSNTFSPSLMNTINSKTSTASTSTAGSTDAASQTSAAKMSADFMTMLIAQMKNQDPTQPMTSQDMTNSLAQINTVNGINQLNTTMSNLASSLQGSQMSQATSMIGQSVLVPSISNNATLVNGQSQFGAQLAANADNVTVTIKNQAGTVVDVMNLGAQSAGNVPISWNGTDANGNPVPTGTPYTFSVSATSAGQAVGVTTMQAAGVVGVSNSASGVMLNLNNNTTVSPSSVQTVL
;
A
#
# COMPACT_ATOMS: atom_id res chain seq x y z
N MET A 1 -17.91 -56.40 6.46
CA MET A 1 -16.71 -55.92 7.18
C MET A 1 -16.74 -54.41 7.22
N THR A 2 -16.37 -53.87 8.37
CA THR A 2 -16.70 -52.56 8.94
C THR A 2 -15.81 -51.41 8.47
N THR A 3 -16.47 -50.27 8.26
CA THR A 3 -16.09 -48.85 8.31
C THR A 3 -14.64 -48.46 8.62
N VAL A 4 -14.06 -47.64 7.73
CA VAL A 4 -12.84 -46.84 7.91
C VAL A 4 -13.18 -45.61 8.77
N SER A 5 -12.59 -45.50 9.96
CA SER A 5 -12.69 -44.30 10.80
C SER A 5 -11.83 -43.18 10.22
N SER A 6 -12.48 -42.12 9.75
CA SER A 6 -11.85 -40.85 9.39
C SER A 6 -11.38 -40.12 10.64
N ASN A 7 -10.06 -39.98 10.81
CA ASN A 7 -9.48 -39.12 11.85
C ASN A 7 -9.64 -37.66 11.42
N THR A 8 -10.78 -37.05 11.76
CA THR A 8 -11.06 -35.64 11.51
C THR A 8 -10.16 -34.76 12.38
N PHE A 9 -9.37 -33.90 11.74
CA PHE A 9 -8.59 -32.82 12.37
C PHE A 9 -9.55 -31.93 13.19
N SER A 10 -9.36 -31.83 14.51
CA SER A 10 -10.24 -31.04 15.38
C SER A 10 -10.05 -29.52 15.14
N PRO A 11 -11.08 -28.79 14.69
CA PRO A 11 -11.01 -27.34 14.44
C PRO A 11 -10.79 -26.49 15.71
N SER A 12 -10.94 -27.08 16.90
CA SER A 12 -10.68 -26.43 18.19
C SER A 12 -9.20 -26.06 18.41
N LEU A 13 -8.27 -26.79 17.79
CA LEU A 13 -6.84 -26.46 17.85
C LEU A 13 -6.49 -25.26 16.96
N MET A 14 -7.16 -25.13 15.81
CA MET A 14 -6.98 -23.99 14.90
C MET A 14 -7.51 -22.69 15.52
N ASN A 15 -8.61 -22.75 16.27
CA ASN A 15 -9.18 -21.56 16.91
C ASN A 15 -8.31 -21.02 18.05
N THR A 16 -7.61 -21.89 18.77
CA THR A 16 -6.75 -21.51 19.91
C THR A 16 -5.49 -20.73 19.46
N ILE A 17 -5.02 -20.99 18.24
CA ILE A 17 -3.87 -20.28 17.65
C ILE A 17 -4.29 -18.90 17.12
N ASN A 18 -5.54 -18.78 16.63
CA ASN A 18 -6.07 -17.52 16.09
C ASN A 18 -6.68 -16.57 17.16
N SER A 19 -6.96 -17.04 18.37
CA SER A 19 -7.57 -16.22 19.43
C SER A 19 -6.57 -15.36 20.23
N LYS A 20 -5.28 -15.35 19.88
CA LYS A 20 -4.25 -14.54 20.58
C LYS A 20 -3.76 -13.31 19.81
N THR A 21 -4.38 -12.98 18.68
CA THR A 21 -4.04 -11.83 17.81
C THR A 21 -4.94 -10.61 17.98
N SER A 22 -5.84 -10.60 18.98
CA SER A 22 -6.70 -9.44 19.28
C SER A 22 -6.53 -8.95 20.70
N THR A 23 -5.38 -8.33 21.02
CA THR A 23 -5.30 -7.36 22.12
C THR A 23 -4.32 -6.24 21.77
N ALA A 24 -4.92 -5.05 21.64
CA ALA A 24 -4.38 -3.69 21.68
C ALA A 24 -2.86 -3.45 21.78
N SER A 25 -2.41 -2.59 20.86
CA SER A 25 -1.14 -1.89 20.82
C SER A 25 -0.78 -1.19 22.14
N THR A 26 0.37 -1.55 22.70
CA THR A 26 1.14 -0.65 23.58
C THR A 26 2.61 -0.77 23.18
N SER A 27 3.18 0.35 22.77
CA SER A 27 4.59 0.54 22.42
C SER A 27 5.49 0.20 23.60
N THR A 28 6.33 -0.83 23.49
CA THR A 28 7.59 -0.96 24.24
C THR A 28 8.57 -1.78 23.41
N ALA A 29 9.70 -1.18 23.07
CA ALA A 29 10.83 -1.86 22.48
C ALA A 29 11.34 -2.93 23.47
N GLY A 30 11.30 -4.20 23.09
CA GLY A 30 11.74 -5.30 23.94
C GLY A 30 11.48 -6.68 23.32
N SER A 31 12.52 -7.22 22.69
CA SER A 31 12.85 -8.65 22.68
C SER A 31 11.71 -9.66 22.45
N THR A 32 11.13 -9.72 21.24
CA THR A 32 10.15 -10.76 20.87
C THR A 32 10.72 -11.95 20.08
N ASP A 33 12.00 -11.92 19.67
CA ASP A 33 12.62 -13.05 18.93
C ASP A 33 12.89 -14.31 19.78
N ALA A 34 12.89 -14.21 21.11
CA ALA A 34 13.18 -15.35 21.98
C ALA A 34 11.98 -16.30 22.18
N ALA A 35 10.75 -15.84 22.03
CA ALA A 35 9.57 -16.64 22.39
C ALA A 35 9.20 -17.70 21.33
N SER A 36 9.46 -17.43 20.04
CA SER A 36 9.14 -18.35 18.93
C SER A 36 10.21 -19.45 18.75
N GLN A 37 11.50 -19.13 18.93
CA GLN A 37 12.56 -20.15 18.94
C GLN A 37 12.45 -21.09 20.15
N THR A 38 12.01 -20.57 21.31
CA THR A 38 11.84 -21.38 22.53
C THR A 38 10.75 -22.43 22.36
N SER A 39 9.71 -22.19 21.56
CA SER A 39 8.58 -23.12 21.43
C SER A 39 8.93 -24.36 20.60
N ALA A 40 9.65 -24.21 19.49
CA ALA A 40 10.08 -25.35 18.64
C ALA A 40 11.23 -26.16 19.27
N ALA A 41 12.20 -25.49 19.90
CA ALA A 41 13.27 -26.15 20.64
C ALA A 41 12.72 -26.91 21.86
N LYS A 42 11.74 -26.33 22.57
CA LYS A 42 11.03 -27.00 23.66
C LYS A 42 10.17 -28.17 23.17
N MET A 43 9.48 -28.06 22.03
CA MET A 43 8.71 -29.18 21.46
C MET A 43 9.62 -30.35 21.05
N SER A 44 10.79 -30.07 20.49
CA SER A 44 11.80 -31.11 20.19
C SER A 44 12.38 -31.74 21.46
N ALA A 45 12.62 -30.95 22.51
CA ALA A 45 13.11 -31.44 23.80
C ALA A 45 12.06 -32.27 24.56
N ASP A 46 10.80 -31.82 24.57
CA ASP A 46 9.67 -32.54 25.17
C ASP A 46 9.41 -33.86 24.39
N PHE A 47 9.56 -33.84 23.05
CA PHE A 47 9.47 -35.05 22.22
C PHE A 47 10.61 -36.03 22.50
N MET A 48 11.86 -35.56 22.60
CA MET A 48 13.01 -36.41 22.98
C MET A 48 12.87 -37.00 24.39
N THR A 49 12.27 -36.25 25.32
CA THR A 49 11.98 -36.74 26.68
C THR A 49 10.91 -37.84 26.66
N MET A 50 9.85 -37.66 25.86
CA MET A 50 8.81 -38.66 25.67
C MET A 50 9.33 -39.91 24.94
N LEU A 51 10.31 -39.73 24.04
CA LEU A 51 11.04 -40.78 23.34
C LEU A 51 11.85 -41.67 24.29
N ILE A 52 12.62 -41.05 25.17
CA ILE A 52 13.49 -41.74 26.13
C ILE A 52 12.63 -42.50 27.14
N ALA A 53 11.49 -41.91 27.54
CA ALA A 53 10.51 -42.57 28.40
C ALA A 53 9.88 -43.80 27.73
N GLN A 54 9.52 -43.72 26.44
CA GLN A 54 8.97 -44.85 25.69
C GLN A 54 10.01 -45.95 25.44
N MET A 55 11.26 -45.59 25.10
CA MET A 55 12.36 -46.54 24.87
C MET A 55 12.75 -47.34 26.14
N LYS A 56 12.56 -46.75 27.34
CA LYS A 56 12.71 -47.45 28.63
C LYS A 56 11.59 -48.44 28.95
N ASN A 57 10.48 -48.41 28.22
CA ASN A 57 9.27 -49.19 28.51
C ASN A 57 8.70 -49.91 27.26
N GLN A 58 9.53 -50.20 26.24
CA GLN A 58 9.11 -50.98 25.07
C GLN A 58 9.06 -52.48 25.37
N ASP A 59 8.02 -53.14 24.85
CA ASP A 59 7.97 -54.59 24.72
C ASP A 59 8.84 -55.01 23.51
N PRO A 60 9.78 -55.95 23.66
CA PRO A 60 10.76 -56.32 22.62
C PRO A 60 10.17 -56.93 21.34
N THR A 61 8.86 -57.19 21.28
CA THR A 61 8.22 -57.93 20.17
C THR A 61 7.63 -57.06 19.06
N GLN A 62 7.48 -55.74 19.25
CA GLN A 62 7.01 -54.79 18.21
C GLN A 62 7.70 -53.42 18.35
N PRO A 63 8.94 -53.27 17.85
CA PRO A 63 9.59 -51.96 17.85
C PRO A 63 8.81 -50.99 16.94
N MET A 64 8.44 -49.82 17.44
CA MET A 64 8.09 -48.70 16.55
C MET A 64 9.27 -48.45 15.60
N THR A 65 9.01 -48.49 14.30
CA THR A 65 10.03 -48.25 13.28
C THR A 65 10.52 -46.81 13.37
N SER A 66 11.83 -46.62 13.50
CA SER A 66 12.51 -45.32 13.48
C SER A 66 12.09 -44.41 12.31
N GLN A 67 11.55 -45.00 11.24
CA GLN A 67 10.96 -44.35 10.07
C GLN A 67 9.86 -43.32 10.39
N ASP A 68 8.90 -43.63 11.27
CA ASP A 68 7.76 -42.75 11.57
C ASP A 68 8.17 -41.53 12.42
N MET A 69 9.20 -41.73 13.25
CA MET A 69 9.83 -40.67 14.03
C MET A 69 10.64 -39.73 13.14
N THR A 70 11.43 -40.28 12.20
CA THR A 70 12.15 -39.47 11.21
C THR A 70 11.16 -38.69 10.33
N ASN A 71 10.02 -39.28 9.96
CA ASN A 71 8.96 -38.62 9.21
C ASN A 71 8.28 -37.49 10.01
N SER A 72 8.01 -37.71 11.29
CA SER A 72 7.41 -36.69 12.18
C SER A 72 8.38 -35.54 12.46
N LEU A 73 9.67 -35.84 12.68
CA LEU A 73 10.72 -34.85 12.86
C LEU A 73 10.97 -34.04 11.58
N ALA A 74 10.93 -34.68 10.41
CA ALA A 74 11.01 -34.01 9.12
C ALA A 74 9.82 -33.06 8.89
N GLN A 75 8.60 -33.46 9.28
CA GLN A 75 7.41 -32.60 9.21
C GLN A 75 7.54 -31.39 10.15
N ILE A 76 8.01 -31.58 11.40
CA ILE A 76 8.26 -30.48 12.34
C ILE A 76 9.31 -29.51 11.80
N ASN A 77 10.43 -30.03 11.27
CA ASN A 77 11.48 -29.20 10.67
C ASN A 77 10.98 -28.42 9.45
N THR A 78 10.10 -29.01 8.65
CA THR A 78 9.49 -28.33 7.50
C THR A 78 8.57 -27.19 7.96
N VAL A 79 7.72 -27.42 8.96
CA VAL A 79 6.84 -26.37 9.53
C VAL A 79 7.66 -25.26 10.17
N ASN A 80 8.73 -25.60 10.89
CA ASN A 80 9.66 -24.60 11.45
C ASN A 80 10.38 -23.82 10.36
N GLY A 81 10.80 -24.48 9.27
CA GLY A 81 11.35 -23.83 8.10
C GLY A 81 10.37 -22.83 7.47
N ILE A 82 9.10 -23.21 7.32
CA ILE A 82 8.04 -22.33 6.80
C ILE A 82 7.79 -21.15 7.76
N ASN A 83 7.74 -21.38 9.07
CA ASN A 83 7.60 -20.31 10.05
C ASN A 83 8.79 -19.34 10.00
N GLN A 84 10.02 -19.86 9.90
CA GLN A 84 11.21 -19.04 9.75
C GLN A 84 11.18 -18.21 8.47
N LEU A 85 10.74 -18.80 7.36
CA LEU A 85 10.55 -18.09 6.09
C LEU A 85 9.50 -16.97 6.21
N ASN A 86 8.36 -17.24 6.86
CA ASN A 86 7.34 -16.22 7.10
C ASN A 86 7.89 -15.06 7.94
N THR A 87 8.65 -15.36 9.00
CA THR A 87 9.31 -14.33 9.82
C THR A 87 10.32 -13.51 9.01
N THR A 88 11.17 -14.17 8.22
CA THR A 88 12.14 -13.48 7.35
C THR A 88 11.43 -12.59 6.32
N MET A 89 10.33 -13.07 5.75
CA MET A 89 9.53 -12.31 4.79
C MET A 89 8.84 -11.10 5.44
N SER A 90 8.33 -11.26 6.67
CA SER A 90 7.77 -10.16 7.46
C SER A 90 8.84 -9.10 7.77
N ASN A 91 10.02 -9.52 8.20
CA ASN A 91 11.14 -8.63 8.49
C ASN A 91 11.61 -7.89 7.23
N LEU A 92 11.66 -8.59 6.10
CA LEU A 92 11.97 -7.98 4.81
C LEU A 92 10.93 -6.91 4.43
N ALA A 93 9.64 -7.21 4.55
CA ALA A 93 8.57 -6.25 4.29
C ALA A 93 8.67 -5.01 5.19
N SER A 94 8.94 -5.19 6.49
CA SER A 94 9.17 -4.08 7.43
C SER A 94 10.41 -3.26 7.07
N SER A 95 11.49 -3.90 6.63
CA SER A 95 12.71 -3.21 6.17
C SER A 95 12.44 -2.37 4.91
N LEU A 96 11.74 -2.93 3.92
CA LEU A 96 11.33 -2.21 2.71
C LEU A 96 10.40 -1.04 3.04
N GLN A 97 9.49 -1.20 4.01
CA GLN A 97 8.63 -0.12 4.47
C GLN A 97 9.43 0.99 5.16
N GLY A 98 10.44 0.64 5.96
CA GLY A 98 11.37 1.60 6.56
C GLY A 98 12.16 2.39 5.52
N SER A 99 12.65 1.73 4.45
CA SER A 99 13.32 2.41 3.34
C SER A 99 12.40 3.38 2.60
N GLN A 100 11.17 2.96 2.29
CA GLN A 100 10.17 3.82 1.67
C GLN A 100 9.80 5.00 2.56
N MET A 101 9.69 4.79 3.89
CA MET A 101 9.45 5.85 4.85
C MET A 101 10.60 6.88 4.82
N SER A 102 11.86 6.43 4.78
CA SER A 102 13.01 7.33 4.71
C SER A 102 13.00 8.17 3.43
N GLN A 103 12.72 7.56 2.28
CA GLN A 103 12.56 8.30 1.02
C GLN A 103 11.38 9.26 1.05
N ALA A 104 10.26 8.87 1.64
CA ALA A 104 9.11 9.76 1.80
C ALA A 104 9.43 10.94 2.72
N THR A 105 10.20 10.73 3.80
CA THR A 105 10.56 11.80 4.73
C THR A 105 11.47 12.86 4.10
N SER A 106 12.30 12.51 3.12
CA SER A 106 13.11 13.50 2.40
C SER A 106 12.28 14.38 1.44
N MET A 107 11.03 14.00 1.17
CA MET A 107 10.09 14.80 0.38
C MET A 107 9.34 15.82 1.23
N ILE A 108 9.35 15.70 2.57
CA ILE A 108 8.69 16.66 3.46
C ILE A 108 9.28 18.06 3.22
N GLY A 109 8.42 19.04 3.03
CA GLY A 109 8.79 20.43 2.72
C GLY A 109 8.98 20.69 1.22
N GLN A 110 9.08 19.66 0.38
CA GLN A 110 9.16 19.82 -1.06
C GLN A 110 7.78 19.99 -1.69
N SER A 111 7.73 20.66 -2.83
CA SER A 111 6.56 20.69 -3.69
C SER A 111 6.63 19.53 -4.66
N VAL A 112 5.54 18.79 -4.84
CA VAL A 112 5.49 17.61 -5.71
C VAL A 112 4.32 17.72 -6.67
N LEU A 113 4.49 17.16 -7.86
CA LEU A 113 3.42 17.00 -8.84
C LEU A 113 2.83 15.59 -8.70
N VAL A 114 1.55 15.53 -8.34
CA VAL A 114 0.82 14.27 -8.05
C VAL A 114 -0.49 14.23 -8.83
N PRO A 115 -1.04 13.04 -9.13
CA PRO A 115 -2.37 12.91 -9.69
C PRO A 115 -3.40 13.65 -8.83
N SER A 116 -4.26 14.43 -9.46
CA SER A 116 -5.28 15.17 -8.74
C SER A 116 -6.44 14.25 -8.35
N ILE A 117 -6.79 14.26 -7.07
CA ILE A 117 -7.87 13.43 -6.52
C ILE A 117 -9.22 14.12 -6.73
N SER A 118 -9.26 15.45 -6.63
CA SER A 118 -10.49 16.23 -6.63
C SER A 118 -10.57 17.25 -7.77
N ASN A 119 -9.51 17.36 -8.57
CA ASN A 119 -9.38 18.32 -9.67
C ASN A 119 -9.74 19.76 -9.25
N ASN A 120 -9.36 20.16 -8.04
CA ASN A 120 -9.64 21.51 -7.55
C ASN A 120 -8.72 22.52 -8.26
N ALA A 121 -9.32 23.60 -8.76
CA ALA A 121 -8.64 24.77 -9.30
C ALA A 121 -8.71 25.90 -8.26
N THR A 122 -7.91 25.81 -7.20
CA THR A 122 -7.86 26.84 -6.16
C THR A 122 -7.19 28.09 -6.71
N LEU A 123 -7.84 29.24 -6.56
CA LEU A 123 -7.33 30.55 -6.95
C LEU A 123 -6.44 31.12 -5.83
N VAL A 124 -5.16 31.34 -6.14
CA VAL A 124 -4.20 32.07 -5.31
C VAL A 124 -3.83 33.34 -6.06
N ASN A 125 -4.08 34.51 -5.46
CA ASN A 125 -3.87 35.81 -6.11
C ASN A 125 -4.59 35.95 -7.47
N GLY A 126 -5.76 35.31 -7.62
CA GLY A 126 -6.54 35.32 -8.85
C GLY A 126 -6.06 34.36 -9.94
N GLN A 127 -5.06 33.51 -9.67
CA GLN A 127 -4.58 32.51 -10.63
C GLN A 127 -4.61 31.11 -10.03
N SER A 128 -4.77 30.10 -10.87
CA SER A 128 -4.67 28.68 -10.48
C SER A 128 -3.68 27.97 -11.40
N GLN A 129 -2.84 27.13 -10.80
CA GLN A 129 -1.80 26.37 -11.49
C GLN A 129 -2.05 24.89 -11.25
N PHE A 130 -2.16 24.12 -12.32
CA PHE A 130 -2.35 22.68 -12.30
C PHE A 130 -1.72 22.07 -13.55
N GLY A 131 -1.90 20.79 -13.80
CA GLY A 131 -1.35 20.15 -14.98
C GLY A 131 -2.17 18.97 -15.46
N ALA A 132 -1.71 18.41 -16.56
CA ALA A 132 -2.20 17.15 -17.09
C ALA A 132 -1.02 16.32 -17.58
N GLN A 133 -1.09 15.01 -17.43
CA GLN A 133 -0.21 14.07 -18.08
C GLN A 133 -0.95 13.42 -19.25
N LEU A 134 -0.39 13.56 -20.45
CA LEU A 134 -0.89 12.93 -21.66
C LEU A 134 -0.14 11.61 -21.90
N ALA A 135 -0.90 10.54 -22.17
CA ALA A 135 -0.33 9.23 -22.50
C ALA A 135 0.34 9.17 -23.88
N ALA A 136 -0.09 10.04 -24.81
CA ALA A 136 0.44 10.14 -26.18
C ALA A 136 0.31 11.59 -26.67
N ASN A 137 0.87 11.89 -27.85
CA ASN A 137 0.69 13.19 -28.49
C ASN A 137 -0.81 13.44 -28.75
N ALA A 138 -1.25 14.68 -28.57
CA ALA A 138 -2.61 15.13 -28.83
C ALA A 138 -2.61 16.32 -29.79
N ASP A 139 -3.56 16.34 -30.73
CA ASP A 139 -3.76 17.45 -31.67
C ASP A 139 -4.60 18.57 -31.05
N ASN A 140 -5.46 18.21 -30.10
CA ASN A 140 -6.28 19.15 -29.37
C ASN A 140 -6.40 18.73 -27.91
N VAL A 141 -6.01 19.64 -27.01
CA VAL A 141 -6.19 19.53 -25.57
C VAL A 141 -7.10 20.66 -25.10
N THR A 142 -8.23 20.30 -24.49
CA THR A 142 -9.21 21.24 -23.97
C THR A 142 -9.32 21.10 -22.46
N VAL A 143 -9.27 22.23 -21.75
CA VAL A 143 -9.45 22.33 -20.31
C VAL A 143 -10.77 23.03 -20.04
N THR A 144 -11.64 22.40 -19.28
CA THR A 144 -12.92 22.98 -18.87
C THR A 144 -12.88 23.29 -17.39
N ILE A 145 -13.21 24.52 -17.01
CA ILE A 145 -13.33 24.96 -15.61
C ILE A 145 -14.81 25.06 -15.25
N LYS A 146 -15.18 24.49 -14.10
CA LYS A 146 -16.55 24.50 -13.57
C LYS A 146 -16.59 25.07 -12.17
N ASN A 147 -17.68 25.76 -11.85
CA ASN A 147 -17.97 26.20 -10.49
C ASN A 147 -18.57 25.06 -9.64
N GLN A 148 -18.84 25.34 -8.36
CA GLN A 148 -19.48 24.41 -7.42
C GLN A 148 -20.84 23.88 -7.90
N ALA A 149 -21.59 24.67 -8.68
CA ALA A 149 -22.88 24.26 -9.26
C ALA A 149 -22.73 23.35 -10.48
N GLY A 150 -21.51 23.08 -10.94
CA GLY A 150 -21.22 22.28 -12.14
C GLY A 150 -21.35 23.08 -13.45
N THR A 151 -21.64 24.37 -13.38
CA THR A 151 -21.71 25.26 -14.55
C THR A 151 -20.31 25.52 -15.09
N VAL A 152 -20.16 25.42 -16.41
CA VAL A 152 -18.92 25.78 -17.09
C VAL A 152 -18.70 27.28 -16.99
N VAL A 153 -17.54 27.66 -16.45
CA VAL A 153 -17.12 29.04 -16.23
C VAL A 153 -16.18 29.48 -17.33
N ASP A 154 -15.28 28.59 -17.73
CA ASP A 154 -14.28 28.86 -18.74
C ASP A 154 -13.89 27.57 -19.47
N VAL A 155 -13.47 27.71 -20.73
CA VAL A 155 -12.97 26.62 -21.57
C VAL A 155 -11.71 27.11 -22.27
N MET A 156 -10.57 26.57 -21.87
CA MET A 156 -9.27 26.88 -22.45
C MET A 156 -8.89 25.80 -23.47
N ASN A 157 -8.55 26.20 -24.69
CA ASN A 157 -8.01 25.31 -25.70
C ASN A 157 -6.48 25.49 -25.78
N LEU A 158 -5.74 24.45 -25.39
CA LEU A 158 -4.27 24.44 -25.39
C LEU A 158 -3.70 23.94 -26.73
N GLY A 159 -4.55 23.54 -27.67
CA GLY A 159 -4.15 23.06 -28.99
C GLY A 159 -3.36 21.75 -28.94
N ALA A 160 -2.40 21.60 -29.85
CA ALA A 160 -1.57 20.42 -29.95
C ALA A 160 -0.53 20.39 -28.83
N GLN A 161 -0.40 19.23 -28.17
CA GLN A 161 0.53 19.00 -27.08
C GLN A 161 1.21 17.64 -27.24
N SER A 162 2.50 17.57 -26.91
CA SER A 162 3.24 16.31 -26.90
C SER A 162 2.82 15.43 -25.72
N ALA A 163 3.11 14.14 -25.80
CA ALA A 163 2.98 13.22 -24.68
C ALA A 163 3.80 13.70 -23.46
N GLY A 164 3.31 13.39 -22.26
CA GLY A 164 3.96 13.77 -21.00
C GLY A 164 3.25 14.90 -20.25
N ASN A 165 4.01 15.64 -19.44
CA ASN A 165 3.50 16.67 -18.56
C ASN A 165 3.21 17.98 -19.28
N VAL A 166 1.96 18.43 -19.20
CA VAL A 166 1.49 19.70 -19.71
C VAL A 166 1.10 20.59 -18.52
N PRO A 167 1.88 21.65 -18.22
CA PRO A 167 1.50 22.63 -17.20
C PRO A 167 0.35 23.50 -17.73
N ILE A 168 -0.60 23.84 -16.84
CA ILE A 168 -1.80 24.59 -17.17
C ILE A 168 -1.99 25.70 -16.14
N SER A 169 -2.11 26.92 -16.64
CA SER A 169 -2.33 28.13 -15.83
C SER A 169 -3.68 28.74 -16.18
N TRP A 170 -4.61 28.75 -15.23
CA TRP A 170 -5.84 29.51 -15.36
C TRP A 170 -5.70 30.87 -14.68
N ASN A 171 -6.08 31.93 -15.37
CA ASN A 171 -5.99 33.33 -14.91
C ASN A 171 -7.20 33.78 -14.07
N GLY A 172 -8.10 32.86 -13.70
CA GLY A 172 -9.25 33.18 -12.86
C GLY A 172 -10.29 34.05 -13.55
N THR A 173 -10.40 33.97 -14.87
CA THR A 173 -11.45 34.68 -15.63
C THR A 173 -12.49 33.71 -16.18
N ASP A 174 -13.68 34.23 -16.44
CA ASP A 174 -14.71 33.54 -17.21
C ASP A 174 -14.44 33.62 -18.72
N ALA A 175 -15.29 32.98 -19.52
CA ALA A 175 -15.23 33.01 -20.99
C ALA A 175 -15.32 34.42 -21.60
N ASN A 176 -15.77 35.44 -20.86
CA ASN A 176 -15.84 36.84 -21.31
C ASN A 176 -14.63 37.65 -20.85
N GLY A 177 -13.66 37.04 -20.15
CA GLY A 177 -12.50 37.71 -19.58
C GLY A 177 -12.78 38.45 -18.27
N ASN A 178 -13.97 38.28 -17.67
CA ASN A 178 -14.27 38.88 -16.37
C ASN A 178 -13.68 38.05 -15.24
N PRO A 179 -13.12 38.66 -14.19
CA PRO A 179 -12.59 37.94 -13.04
C PRO A 179 -13.71 37.19 -12.31
N VAL A 180 -13.43 35.95 -11.93
CA VAL A 180 -14.37 35.13 -11.17
C VAL A 180 -14.20 35.35 -9.66
N PRO A 181 -15.24 35.10 -8.83
CA PRO A 181 -15.15 35.27 -7.38
C PRO A 181 -14.02 34.45 -6.74
N THR A 182 -13.13 35.14 -6.03
CA THR A 182 -12.08 34.49 -5.23
C THR A 182 -12.68 33.79 -4.01
N GLY A 183 -12.04 32.69 -3.58
CA GLY A 183 -12.49 31.92 -2.40
C GLY A 183 -13.63 30.93 -2.65
N THR A 184 -14.17 30.84 -3.87
CA THR A 184 -15.10 29.77 -4.25
C THR A 184 -14.34 28.56 -4.82
N PRO A 185 -14.79 27.32 -4.53
CA PRO A 185 -14.15 26.13 -5.08
C PRO A 185 -14.53 25.95 -6.55
N TYR A 186 -13.50 25.90 -7.40
CA TYR A 186 -13.62 25.54 -8.81
C TYR A 186 -13.03 24.16 -9.04
N THR A 187 -13.54 23.47 -10.06
CA THR A 187 -12.99 22.20 -10.53
C THR A 187 -12.58 22.31 -11.98
N PHE A 188 -11.57 21.56 -12.38
CA PHE A 188 -11.14 21.48 -13.76
C PHE A 188 -11.28 20.06 -14.31
N SER A 189 -11.39 19.93 -15.63
CA SER A 189 -11.31 18.66 -16.33
C SER A 189 -10.54 18.88 -17.63
N VAL A 190 -9.71 17.92 -18.01
CA VAL A 190 -8.90 17.99 -19.22
C VAL A 190 -9.29 16.84 -20.13
N SER A 191 -9.58 17.16 -21.39
CA SER A 191 -9.78 16.19 -22.47
C SER A 191 -8.73 16.41 -23.55
N ALA A 192 -8.27 15.33 -24.15
CA ALA A 192 -7.29 15.37 -25.24
C ALA A 192 -7.72 14.43 -26.36
N THR A 193 -7.49 14.85 -27.61
CA THR A 193 -7.77 14.04 -28.79
C THR A 193 -6.61 14.10 -29.79
N SER A 194 -6.37 13.01 -30.50
CA SER A 194 -5.47 12.93 -31.65
C SER A 194 -6.16 12.18 -32.79
N ALA A 195 -6.15 12.75 -34.00
CA ALA A 195 -6.85 12.24 -35.17
C ALA A 195 -8.34 11.88 -34.88
N GLY A 196 -9.00 12.65 -34.03
CA GLY A 196 -10.39 12.42 -33.59
C GLY A 196 -10.58 11.30 -32.58
N GLN A 197 -9.52 10.63 -32.12
CA GLN A 197 -9.55 9.61 -31.07
C GLN A 197 -9.18 10.20 -29.72
N ALA A 198 -9.80 9.73 -28.64
CA ALA A 198 -9.47 10.18 -27.29
C ALA A 198 -8.06 9.73 -26.88
N VAL A 199 -7.29 10.65 -26.31
CA VAL A 199 -5.99 10.37 -25.70
C VAL A 199 -6.18 10.24 -24.19
N GLY A 200 -5.49 9.29 -23.56
CA GLY A 200 -5.52 9.13 -22.11
C GLY A 200 -4.92 10.35 -21.41
N VAL A 201 -5.67 10.91 -20.46
CA VAL A 201 -5.26 12.08 -19.67
C VAL A 201 -5.37 11.77 -18.19
N THR A 202 -4.34 12.11 -17.43
CA THR A 202 -4.37 12.14 -15.96
C THR A 202 -4.19 13.58 -15.50
N THR A 203 -5.15 14.13 -14.77
CA THR A 203 -5.03 15.46 -14.19
C THR A 203 -4.00 15.46 -13.06
N MET A 204 -3.19 16.51 -13.00
CA MET A 204 -2.08 16.65 -12.07
C MET A 204 -2.27 17.92 -11.25
N GLN A 205 -1.87 17.89 -9.99
CA GLN A 205 -1.87 19.04 -9.10
C GLN A 205 -0.51 19.17 -8.40
N ALA A 206 -0.04 20.41 -8.25
CA ALA A 206 1.09 20.71 -7.39
C ALA A 206 0.61 20.72 -5.94
N ALA A 207 1.33 20.03 -5.06
CA ALA A 207 1.02 20.01 -3.64
C ALA A 207 2.31 19.99 -2.82
N GLY A 208 2.31 20.70 -1.69
CA GLY A 208 3.41 20.64 -0.74
C GLY A 208 3.28 19.41 0.15
N VAL A 209 4.36 18.66 0.33
CA VAL A 209 4.37 17.53 1.28
C VAL A 209 4.56 18.09 2.69
N VAL A 210 3.58 17.88 3.56
CA VAL A 210 3.60 18.37 4.95
C VAL A 210 4.00 17.28 5.95
N GLY A 211 3.95 16.02 5.55
CA GLY A 211 4.34 14.90 6.40
C GLY A 211 4.21 13.56 5.70
N VAL A 212 4.47 12.51 6.46
CA VAL A 212 4.37 11.12 5.99
C VAL A 212 3.59 10.34 7.04
N SER A 213 2.73 9.45 6.60
CA SER A 213 1.96 8.55 7.47
C SER A 213 2.12 7.11 7.00
N ASN A 214 1.89 6.17 7.91
CA ASN A 214 1.82 4.76 7.58
C ASN A 214 0.35 4.30 7.57
N SER A 215 -0.03 3.56 6.54
CA SER A 215 -1.40 3.02 6.37
C SER A 215 -1.34 1.52 6.05
N ALA A 216 -2.51 0.86 6.03
CA ALA A 216 -2.60 -0.53 5.57
C ALA A 216 -2.15 -0.71 4.11
N SER A 217 -2.20 0.36 3.31
CA SER A 217 -1.72 0.41 1.92
C SER A 217 -0.23 0.76 1.80
N GLY A 218 0.49 0.89 2.92
CA GLY A 218 1.89 1.27 2.97
C GLY A 218 2.11 2.74 3.36
N VAL A 219 3.32 3.24 3.07
CA VAL A 219 3.78 4.61 3.37
C VAL A 219 3.07 5.60 2.46
N MET A 220 2.45 6.63 3.03
CA MET A 220 1.70 7.67 2.33
C MET A 220 2.30 9.05 2.61
N LEU A 221 2.33 9.93 1.61
CA LEU A 221 2.63 11.35 1.75
C LEU A 221 1.36 12.10 2.16
N ASN A 222 1.45 12.91 3.20
CA ASN A 222 0.41 13.85 3.59
C ASN A 222 0.67 15.20 2.90
N LEU A 223 -0.31 15.69 2.17
CA LEU A 223 -0.19 16.91 1.38
C LEU A 223 -0.89 18.10 2.07
N ASN A 224 -0.44 19.31 1.77
CA ASN A 224 -0.98 20.55 2.34
C ASN A 224 -2.44 20.85 1.96
N ASN A 225 -3.01 20.11 1.00
CA ASN A 225 -4.41 20.17 0.60
C ASN A 225 -5.28 19.10 1.29
N ASN A 226 -4.81 18.54 2.40
CA ASN A 226 -5.48 17.50 3.20
C ASN A 226 -5.70 16.18 2.45
N THR A 227 -4.99 15.95 1.35
CA THR A 227 -5.02 14.67 0.64
C THR A 227 -3.80 13.83 0.98
N THR A 228 -3.91 12.51 0.78
CA THR A 228 -2.81 11.57 0.94
C THR A 228 -2.57 10.82 -0.36
N VAL A 229 -1.30 10.62 -0.71
CA VAL A 229 -0.89 9.92 -1.94
C VAL A 229 0.29 9.00 -1.67
N SER A 230 0.44 7.95 -2.46
CA SER A 230 1.64 7.12 -2.40
C SER A 230 2.86 7.91 -2.90
N PRO A 231 4.05 7.78 -2.28
CA PRO A 231 5.30 8.30 -2.81
C PRO A 231 5.57 7.86 -4.26
N SER A 232 5.13 6.65 -4.63
CA SER A 232 5.26 6.13 -6.01
C SER A 232 4.39 6.85 -7.05
N SER A 233 3.37 7.59 -6.60
CA SER A 233 2.50 8.39 -7.48
C SER A 233 3.05 9.79 -7.72
N VAL A 234 4.16 10.18 -7.07
CA VAL A 234 4.83 11.44 -7.34
C VAL A 234 5.53 11.35 -8.69
N GLN A 235 5.16 12.25 -9.60
CA GLN A 235 5.73 12.28 -10.94
C GLN A 235 7.00 13.12 -11.01
N THR A 236 7.05 14.22 -10.25
CA THR A 236 8.20 15.13 -10.21
C THR A 236 8.22 15.87 -8.88
N VAL A 237 9.42 16.04 -8.32
CA VAL A 237 9.68 16.97 -7.21
C VAL A 237 10.06 18.31 -7.85
N LEU A 238 9.34 19.38 -7.48
CA LEU A 238 9.47 20.73 -8.00
C LEU A 238 10.53 21.53 -7.24
#